data_AF-A0A2N0H5T4-F1
#
_entry.id   AF-A0A2N0H5T4-F1
#
_cell.length_a   1.000
_cell.length_b   1.000
_cell.length_c   1.000
_cell.angle_alpha   90.00
_cell.angle_beta   90.00
_cell.angle_gamma   90.00
#
_symmetry.space_group_name_H-M   'P 1'
#
loop_
_entity.id
_entity.type
_entity.pdbx_description
1 polymer ?
#
loop_
_entity_poly.entity_id
_entity_poly.type
_entity_poly.pdbx_seq_one_letter_code
_entity_poly.pdbx_strand_id
1 'polypeptide(L)'
;MSPAHVLEPTYQGLKSRLKAGSWPMGMRLEATKLADELGVSVTPVRDSLNRLVGERLVELWPGEGYRVARIGERQLRDLFGFNRDLLSRAVIVMVASDVEMDWSDEPSPYPERVARLFAGVAAASGSTAVVEVVEALNDRLHPVRCLDPELIAGCEIEIETFGRVIVEDVDPLARDSWLASYHDRRCELASEYVFRLELGPKPG
;
A
#
# COMPACT_ATOMS: atom_id res chain seq x y z
N MET A 1 -20.23 -22.00 13.15
CA MET A 1 -18.96 -21.25 13.01
C MET A 1 -19.07 -19.98 13.84
N SER A 2 -18.04 -19.64 14.63
CA SER A 2 -18.05 -18.41 15.44
C SER A 2 -18.02 -17.18 14.52
N PRO A 3 -18.73 -16.08 14.85
CA PRO A 3 -18.70 -14.83 14.07
C PRO A 3 -17.28 -14.33 13.77
N ALA A 4 -16.33 -14.51 14.70
CA ALA A 4 -14.94 -14.13 14.52
C ALA A 4 -14.20 -14.92 13.42
N HIS A 5 -14.59 -16.18 13.17
CA HIS A 5 -13.94 -17.03 12.15
C HIS A 5 -14.29 -16.63 10.72
N VAL A 6 -15.37 -15.87 10.52
CA VAL A 6 -15.80 -15.43 9.17
C VAL A 6 -15.36 -14.00 8.90
N LEU A 7 -15.33 -13.15 9.95
CA LEU A 7 -15.00 -11.74 9.81
C LEU A 7 -13.59 -11.49 9.29
N GLU A 8 -12.57 -12.09 9.91
CA GLU A 8 -11.17 -11.82 9.53
C GLU A 8 -10.86 -12.28 8.09
N PRO A 9 -11.25 -13.48 7.63
CA PRO A 9 -11.10 -13.85 6.22
C PRO A 9 -11.87 -12.95 5.25
N THR A 10 -13.06 -12.49 5.63
CA THR A 10 -13.85 -11.54 4.83
C THR A 10 -13.11 -10.22 4.66
N TYR A 11 -12.60 -9.67 5.77
CA TYR A 11 -11.83 -8.44 5.77
C TYR A 11 -10.55 -8.57 4.92
N GLN A 12 -9.77 -9.63 5.12
CA GLN A 12 -8.55 -9.85 4.34
C GLN A 12 -8.85 -9.99 2.84
N GLY A 13 -9.89 -10.75 2.47
CA GLY A 13 -10.29 -10.90 1.08
C GLY A 13 -10.67 -9.58 0.40
N LEU A 14 -11.41 -8.71 1.11
CA LEU A 14 -11.77 -7.38 0.61
C LEU A 14 -10.53 -6.47 0.52
N LYS A 15 -9.68 -6.47 1.56
CA LYS A 15 -8.46 -5.65 1.61
C LYS A 15 -7.50 -6.01 0.49
N SER A 16 -7.27 -7.30 0.23
CA SER A 16 -6.41 -7.77 -0.86
C SER A 16 -6.91 -7.30 -2.23
N ARG A 17 -8.22 -7.38 -2.50
CA ARG A 17 -8.80 -6.88 -3.76
C ARG A 17 -8.66 -5.35 -3.92
N LEU A 18 -8.81 -4.59 -2.83
CA LEU A 18 -8.56 -3.14 -2.83
C LEU A 18 -7.10 -2.83 -3.15
N LYS A 19 -6.16 -3.48 -2.44
CA LYS A 19 -4.71 -3.29 -2.62
C LYS A 19 -4.25 -3.67 -4.03
N ALA A 20 -4.79 -4.74 -4.58
CA ALA A 20 -4.50 -5.18 -5.95
C ALA A 20 -5.09 -4.25 -7.02
N GLY A 21 -5.87 -3.23 -6.65
CA GLY A 21 -6.54 -2.33 -7.61
C GLY A 21 -7.62 -3.04 -8.42
N SER A 22 -8.19 -4.15 -7.92
CA SER A 22 -9.20 -4.93 -8.64
C SER A 22 -10.50 -4.16 -8.88
N TRP A 23 -10.73 -3.09 -8.12
CA TRP A 23 -11.86 -2.19 -8.27
C TRP A 23 -11.36 -0.78 -8.61
N PRO A 24 -11.90 -0.14 -9.66
CA PRO A 24 -11.56 1.24 -9.99
C PRO A 24 -11.85 2.20 -8.82
N MET A 25 -11.07 3.27 -8.76
CA MET A 25 -11.25 4.32 -7.78
C MET A 25 -12.67 4.91 -7.83
N GLY A 26 -13.31 5.08 -6.67
CA GLY A 26 -14.68 5.58 -6.58
C GLY A 26 -15.78 4.59 -6.97
N MET A 27 -15.44 3.37 -7.40
CA MET A 27 -16.42 2.31 -7.67
C MET A 27 -17.26 2.04 -6.42
N ARG A 28 -18.58 1.89 -6.60
CA ARG A 28 -19.50 1.54 -5.52
C ARG A 28 -19.30 0.08 -5.09
N LEU A 29 -19.19 -0.13 -3.78
CA LEU A 29 -19.05 -1.43 -3.14
C LEU A 29 -20.39 -1.83 -2.51
N GLU A 30 -21.12 -2.71 -3.18
CA GLU A 30 -22.42 -3.19 -2.71
C GLU A 30 -22.23 -4.36 -1.74
N ALA A 31 -22.48 -4.13 -0.45
CA ALA A 31 -22.26 -5.13 0.59
C ALA A 31 -23.06 -6.43 0.39
N THR A 32 -24.25 -6.37 -0.21
CA THR A 32 -25.06 -7.55 -0.55
C THR A 32 -24.39 -8.37 -1.64
N LYS A 33 -23.98 -7.73 -2.74
CA LYS A 33 -23.28 -8.40 -3.84
C LYS A 33 -21.95 -9.02 -3.39
N LEU A 34 -21.18 -8.28 -2.59
CA LEU A 34 -19.92 -8.78 -2.04
C LEU A 34 -20.14 -9.98 -1.09
N ALA A 35 -21.24 -9.98 -0.33
CA ALA A 35 -21.59 -11.11 0.52
C ALA A 35 -21.92 -12.37 -0.30
N ASP A 36 -22.68 -12.21 -1.38
CA ASP A 36 -23.00 -13.30 -2.32
C ASP A 36 -21.72 -13.85 -2.98
N GLU A 37 -20.82 -12.97 -3.43
CA GLU A 37 -19.53 -13.36 -4.05
C GLU A 37 -18.60 -14.10 -3.09
N LEU A 38 -18.62 -13.75 -1.79
CA LEU A 38 -17.77 -14.34 -0.77
C LEU A 38 -18.41 -15.52 -0.05
N GLY A 39 -19.69 -15.83 -0.32
CA GLY A 39 -20.43 -16.91 0.33
C GLY A 39 -20.66 -16.69 1.84
N VAL A 40 -20.78 -15.43 2.26
CA VAL A 40 -20.98 -15.02 3.67
C VAL A 40 -22.25 -14.19 3.81
N SER A 41 -22.68 -13.90 5.05
CA SER A 41 -23.78 -12.96 5.26
C SER A 41 -23.32 -11.51 5.09
N VAL A 42 -24.26 -10.59 4.93
CA VAL A 42 -23.97 -9.15 4.73
C VAL A 42 -23.32 -8.49 5.94
N THR A 43 -23.55 -9.01 7.15
CA THR A 43 -23.02 -8.45 8.40
C THR A 43 -21.48 -8.40 8.44
N PRO A 44 -20.74 -9.52 8.31
CA PRO A 44 -19.27 -9.49 8.30
C PRO A 44 -18.69 -8.66 7.15
N VAL A 45 -19.40 -8.55 6.01
CA VAL A 45 -19.00 -7.67 4.91
C VAL A 45 -19.10 -6.20 5.33
N ARG A 46 -20.22 -5.78 5.94
CA ARG A 46 -20.38 -4.40 6.44
C ARG A 46 -19.37 -4.07 7.53
N ASP A 47 -19.13 -4.98 8.46
CA ASP A 47 -18.13 -4.80 9.51
C ASP A 47 -16.74 -4.63 8.92
N SER A 48 -16.39 -5.45 7.93
CA SER A 48 -15.12 -5.35 7.19
C SER A 48 -15.01 -4.03 6.42
N LEU A 49 -16.07 -3.62 5.70
CA LEU A 49 -16.09 -2.35 4.98
C LEU A 49 -15.96 -1.16 5.93
N ASN A 50 -16.63 -1.17 7.09
CA ASN A 50 -16.49 -0.13 8.11
C ASN A 50 -15.07 -0.04 8.66
N ARG A 51 -14.40 -1.18 8.90
CA ARG A 51 -12.98 -1.21 9.27
C ARG A 51 -12.10 -0.59 8.17
N LEU A 52 -12.36 -0.95 6.91
CA LEU A 52 -11.65 -0.40 5.74
C LEU A 52 -11.90 1.09 5.51
N VAL A 53 -13.03 1.63 6.00
CA VAL A 53 -13.25 3.09 6.09
C VAL A 53 -12.29 3.73 7.07
N GLY A 54 -12.09 3.14 8.25
CA GLY A 54 -11.10 3.60 9.22
C GLY A 54 -9.66 3.59 8.66
N GLU A 55 -9.37 2.63 7.80
CA GLU A 55 -8.08 2.48 7.10
C GLU A 55 -7.95 3.37 5.84
N ARG A 56 -9.02 4.09 5.47
CA ARG A 56 -9.09 4.96 4.28
C ARG A 56 -8.85 4.25 2.95
N LEU A 57 -9.15 2.95 2.89
CA LEU A 57 -9.19 2.18 1.64
C LEU A 57 -10.60 2.18 1.02
N VAL A 58 -11.60 2.47 1.84
CA VAL A 58 -13.01 2.62 1.46
C VAL A 58 -13.53 3.96 2.00
N GLU A 59 -14.49 4.55 1.29
CA GLU A 59 -15.25 5.71 1.75
C GLU A 59 -16.70 5.31 2.04
N LEU A 60 -17.29 5.90 3.08
CA LEU A 60 -18.73 5.80 3.35
C LEU A 60 -19.41 7.12 2.95
N TRP A 61 -20.30 7.04 1.96
CA TRP A 61 -21.08 8.15 1.45
C TRP A 61 -22.51 8.09 2.01
N PRO A 62 -22.99 9.13 2.73
CA PRO A 62 -24.35 9.16 3.25
C PRO A 62 -25.39 8.90 2.16
N GLY A 63 -26.26 7.92 2.37
CA GLY A 63 -27.30 7.53 1.40
C GLY A 63 -26.83 6.69 0.21
N GLU A 64 -25.53 6.65 -0.09
CA GLU A 64 -24.98 5.88 -1.22
C GLU A 64 -24.24 4.60 -0.79
N GLY A 65 -23.81 4.52 0.47
CA GLY A 65 -23.08 3.37 1.00
C GLY A 65 -21.57 3.46 0.75
N TYR A 66 -20.93 2.34 0.44
CA TYR A 66 -19.48 2.24 0.37
C TYR A 66 -18.94 2.47 -1.05
N ARG A 67 -17.77 3.09 -1.15
CA ARG A 67 -17.02 3.26 -2.41
C ARG A 67 -15.54 2.97 -2.19
N VAL A 68 -14.84 2.52 -3.21
CA VAL A 68 -13.36 2.51 -3.20
C VAL A 68 -12.88 3.94 -2.96
N ALA A 69 -11.95 4.12 -2.01
CA ALA A 69 -11.50 5.45 -1.63
C ALA A 69 -10.95 6.23 -2.83
N ARG A 70 -11.32 7.51 -2.92
CA ARG A 70 -10.80 8.41 -3.94
C ARG A 70 -9.55 9.12 -3.43
N ILE A 71 -8.62 9.36 -4.34
CA ILE A 71 -7.42 10.12 -4.05
C ILE A 71 -7.13 11.08 -5.20
N GLY A 72 -7.02 12.37 -4.89
CA GLY A 72 -6.61 13.38 -5.86
C GLY A 72 -5.09 13.53 -5.90
N GLU A 73 -4.57 14.19 -6.93
CA GLU A 73 -3.12 14.34 -7.17
C GLU A 73 -2.38 14.94 -5.96
N ARG A 74 -2.93 16.01 -5.38
CA ARG A 74 -2.35 16.67 -4.22
C ARG A 74 -2.26 15.72 -3.03
N GLN A 75 -3.34 15.00 -2.76
CA GLN A 75 -3.38 14.04 -1.65
C GLN A 75 -2.41 12.87 -1.89
N LEU A 76 -2.27 12.41 -3.13
CA LEU A 76 -1.29 11.38 -3.48
C LEU A 76 0.15 11.85 -3.23
N ARG A 77 0.48 13.07 -3.65
CA ARG A 77 1.77 13.70 -3.34
C ARG A 77 1.99 13.82 -1.83
N ASP A 78 0.97 14.23 -1.07
CA ASP A 78 1.04 14.32 0.38
C ASP A 78 1.30 12.95 1.03
N LEU A 79 0.71 11.85 0.52
CA LEU A 79 0.96 10.50 1.02
C LEU A 79 2.39 10.02 0.74
N PHE A 80 2.91 10.26 -0.47
CA PHE A 80 4.30 9.94 -0.78
C PHE A 80 5.26 10.80 0.06
N GLY A 81 5.02 12.10 0.19
CA GLY A 81 5.82 12.99 1.03
C GLY A 81 5.84 12.54 2.48
N PHE A 82 4.68 12.21 3.05
CA PHE A 82 4.61 11.74 4.43
C PHE A 82 5.26 10.38 4.63
N ASN A 83 5.13 9.46 3.66
CA ASN A 83 5.83 8.18 3.70
C ASN A 83 7.35 8.36 3.65
N ARG A 84 7.84 9.27 2.80
CA ARG A 84 9.25 9.66 2.75
C ARG A 84 9.72 10.17 4.09
N ASP A 85 9.05 11.17 4.69
CA ASP A 85 9.50 11.79 5.94
C ASP A 85 9.67 10.77 7.07
N LEU A 86 8.73 9.81 7.18
CA LEU A 86 8.80 8.74 8.16
C LEU A 86 9.95 7.78 7.89
N LEU A 87 10.15 7.38 6.63
CA LEU A 87 11.24 6.48 6.23
C LEU A 87 12.61 7.16 6.34
N SER A 88 12.73 8.44 5.99
CA SER A 88 13.94 9.26 6.16
C SER A 88 14.36 9.32 7.62
N ARG A 89 13.39 9.49 8.54
CA ARG A 89 13.67 9.39 9.98
C ARG A 89 14.08 7.97 10.38
N ALA A 90 13.41 6.95 9.86
CA ALA A 90 13.71 5.55 10.18
C ALA A 90 15.13 5.16 9.75
N VAL A 91 15.57 5.50 8.54
CA VAL A 91 16.90 5.13 8.03
C VAL A 91 18.07 5.79 8.78
N ILE A 92 17.83 6.88 9.49
CA ILE A 92 18.84 7.54 10.35
C ILE A 92 19.10 6.72 11.62
N VAL A 93 18.06 6.10 12.19
CA VAL A 93 18.14 5.43 13.49
C VAL A 93 18.12 3.90 13.39
N MET A 94 17.79 3.36 12.22
CA MET A 94 17.68 1.93 12.04
C MET A 94 19.03 1.21 12.20
N VAL A 95 18.97 -0.03 12.64
CA VAL A 95 20.11 -0.94 12.63
C VAL A 95 20.00 -1.84 11.40
N ALA A 96 20.96 -1.79 10.49
CA ALA A 96 20.90 -2.49 9.20
C ALA A 96 20.75 -4.01 9.35
N SER A 97 21.38 -4.61 10.39
CA SER A 97 21.25 -6.04 10.69
C SER A 97 19.85 -6.47 11.13
N ASP A 98 19.02 -5.52 11.56
CA ASP A 98 17.66 -5.79 12.06
C ASP A 98 16.64 -5.73 10.91
N VAL A 99 17.06 -5.29 9.72
CA VAL A 99 16.22 -5.35 8.52
C VAL A 99 16.24 -6.78 7.99
N GLU A 100 15.33 -7.60 8.47
CA GLU A 100 15.08 -8.94 7.93
C GLU A 100 14.49 -8.83 6.52
N MET A 101 15.33 -9.03 5.51
CA MET A 101 14.90 -8.92 4.12
C MET A 101 15.64 -9.92 3.25
N ASP A 102 14.91 -10.95 2.84
CA ASP A 102 15.38 -11.91 1.86
C ASP A 102 14.88 -11.49 0.46
N TRP A 103 15.81 -11.02 -0.38
CA TRP A 103 15.54 -10.75 -1.79
C TRP A 103 15.67 -12.00 -2.67
N SER A 104 16.09 -13.14 -2.09
CA SER A 104 16.27 -14.41 -2.79
C SER A 104 15.00 -15.27 -2.82
N ASP A 105 13.96 -14.89 -2.08
CA ASP A 105 12.64 -15.52 -2.13
C ASP A 105 12.00 -15.40 -3.53
N GLU A 106 11.19 -16.42 -3.86
CA GLU A 106 10.36 -16.56 -5.07
C GLU A 106 9.76 -15.22 -5.55
N PRO A 107 9.64 -14.96 -6.88
CA PRO A 107 9.27 -13.64 -7.41
C PRO A 107 7.94 -13.14 -6.82
N SER A 108 8.03 -12.35 -5.77
CA SER A 108 6.91 -11.57 -5.22
C SER A 108 6.61 -10.43 -6.18
N PRO A 109 5.33 -10.05 -6.38
CA PRO A 109 5.03 -8.91 -7.23
C PRO A 109 5.63 -7.63 -6.64
N TYR A 110 5.90 -6.67 -7.53
CA TYR A 110 6.58 -5.42 -7.20
C TYR A 110 6.03 -4.67 -5.97
N PRO A 111 4.71 -4.40 -5.86
CA PRO A 111 4.20 -3.60 -4.75
C PRO A 111 4.36 -4.28 -3.38
N GLU A 112 4.32 -5.62 -3.32
CA GLU A 112 4.57 -6.40 -2.11
C GLU A 112 6.03 -6.29 -1.68
N ARG A 113 6.98 -6.31 -2.63
CA ARG A 113 8.40 -6.14 -2.31
C ARG A 113 8.71 -4.74 -1.77
N VAL A 114 8.12 -3.69 -2.36
CA VAL A 114 8.23 -2.33 -1.83
C VAL A 114 7.64 -2.25 -0.42
N ALA A 115 6.45 -2.81 -0.21
CA ALA A 115 5.79 -2.78 1.10
C ALA A 115 6.63 -3.50 2.16
N ARG A 116 7.19 -4.67 1.85
CA ARG A 116 8.07 -5.44 2.73
C ARG A 116 9.31 -4.64 3.11
N LEU A 117 9.98 -4.04 2.13
CA LEU A 117 11.17 -3.22 2.36
C LEU A 117 10.88 -2.04 3.30
N PHE A 118 9.82 -1.28 3.04
CA PHE A 118 9.47 -0.14 3.89
C PHE A 118 9.01 -0.56 5.29
N ALA A 119 8.32 -1.68 5.40
CA ALA A 119 7.97 -2.27 6.71
C ALA A 119 9.23 -2.70 7.48
N GLY A 120 10.21 -3.33 6.81
CA GLY A 120 11.49 -3.71 7.41
C GLY A 120 12.29 -2.51 7.92
N VAL A 121 12.41 -1.45 7.11
CA VAL A 121 13.03 -0.18 7.53
C VAL A 121 12.30 0.43 8.74
N ALA A 122 10.98 0.44 8.73
CA ALA A 122 10.18 0.95 9.84
C ALA A 122 10.38 0.11 11.12
N ALA A 123 10.40 -1.21 11.00
CA ALA A 123 10.62 -2.14 12.12
C ALA A 123 12.01 -1.95 12.74
N ALA A 124 13.05 -1.87 11.90
CA ALA A 124 14.42 -1.66 12.33
C ALA A 124 14.65 -0.29 12.99
N SER A 125 13.72 0.67 12.85
CA SER A 125 13.76 1.95 13.58
C SER A 125 13.45 1.82 15.08
N GLY A 126 12.91 0.67 15.52
CA GLY A 126 12.49 0.42 16.91
C GLY A 126 11.23 1.16 17.36
N SER A 127 10.51 1.84 16.45
CA SER A 127 9.31 2.61 16.78
C SER A 127 8.03 1.96 16.27
N THR A 128 7.23 1.41 17.18
CA THR A 128 5.92 0.79 16.85
C THR A 128 4.97 1.77 16.15
N ALA A 129 4.98 3.04 16.57
CA ALA A 129 4.19 4.08 15.93
C ALA A 129 4.61 4.33 14.46
N VAL A 130 5.91 4.24 14.15
CA VAL A 130 6.38 4.35 12.75
C VAL A 130 5.95 3.12 11.95
N VAL A 131 6.05 1.92 12.51
CA VAL A 131 5.60 0.68 11.87
C VAL A 131 4.13 0.75 11.50
N GLU A 132 3.25 1.07 12.46
CA GLU A 132 1.80 1.15 12.22
C GLU A 132 1.44 2.14 11.10
N VAL A 133 2.07 3.31 11.09
CA VAL A 133 1.78 4.34 10.08
C VAL A 133 2.36 3.95 8.71
N VAL A 134 3.56 3.37 8.66
CA VAL A 134 4.16 2.91 7.39
C VAL A 134 3.37 1.75 6.79
N GLU A 135 2.86 0.81 7.60
CA GLU A 135 1.97 -0.25 7.12
C GLU A 135 0.67 0.31 6.52
N ALA A 136 0.03 1.24 7.22
CA ALA A 136 -1.18 1.90 6.72
C ALA A 136 -0.91 2.68 5.41
N LEU A 137 0.24 3.34 5.30
CA LEU A 137 0.66 4.02 4.07
C LEU A 137 0.96 3.03 2.95
N ASN A 138 1.61 1.91 3.26
CA ASN A 138 1.87 0.83 2.30
C ASN A 138 0.58 0.29 1.70
N ASP A 139 -0.45 0.05 2.53
CA ASP A 139 -1.74 -0.41 2.04
C ASP A 139 -2.42 0.62 1.13
N ARG A 140 -2.39 1.91 1.50
CA ARG A 140 -3.01 2.99 0.72
C ARG A 140 -2.27 3.32 -0.57
N LEU A 141 -0.95 3.14 -0.60
CA LEU A 141 -0.11 3.34 -1.78
C LEU A 141 0.01 2.07 -2.64
N HIS A 142 -0.47 0.92 -2.17
CA HIS A 142 -0.37 -0.34 -2.89
C HIS A 142 -1.00 -0.30 -4.30
N PRO A 143 -2.23 0.22 -4.49
CA PRO A 143 -2.84 0.27 -5.83
C PRO A 143 -2.05 1.15 -6.81
N VAL A 144 -1.41 2.21 -6.29
CA VAL A 144 -0.54 3.09 -7.07
C VAL A 144 0.71 2.31 -7.50
N ARG A 145 1.35 1.60 -6.57
CA ARG A 145 2.55 0.81 -6.83
C ARG A 145 2.32 -0.38 -7.77
N CYS A 146 1.09 -0.90 -7.86
CA CYS A 146 0.73 -1.87 -8.90
C CYS A 146 0.94 -1.32 -10.32
N LEU A 147 0.93 0.00 -10.51
CA LEU A 147 1.10 0.66 -11.80
C LEU A 147 2.57 1.01 -12.10
N ASP A 148 3.47 0.96 -11.11
CA ASP A 148 4.88 1.30 -11.28
C ASP A 148 5.54 0.50 -12.43
N PRO A 149 5.38 -0.84 -12.56
CA PRO A 149 6.01 -1.58 -13.65
C PRO A 149 5.57 -1.15 -15.06
N GLU A 150 4.37 -0.58 -15.20
CA GLU A 150 3.88 -0.05 -16.48
C GLU A 150 4.36 1.39 -16.74
N LEU A 151 4.53 2.20 -15.69
CA LEU A 151 4.76 3.64 -15.79
C LEU A 151 6.23 4.04 -15.60
N ILE A 152 7.00 3.23 -14.89
CA ILE A 152 8.35 3.54 -14.42
C ILE A 152 9.32 2.49 -14.98
N ALA A 153 9.97 2.83 -16.09
CA ALA A 153 11.04 2.02 -16.64
C ALA A 153 12.14 1.80 -15.58
N GLY A 154 12.50 0.54 -15.35
CA GLY A 154 13.54 0.12 -14.42
C GLY A 154 13.14 0.09 -12.94
N CYS A 155 11.85 0.20 -12.59
CA CYS A 155 11.41 0.17 -11.17
C CYS A 155 11.81 -1.13 -10.44
N GLU A 156 11.83 -2.27 -11.15
CA GLU A 156 12.28 -3.56 -10.63
C GLU A 156 13.74 -3.50 -10.16
N ILE A 157 14.62 -2.98 -11.02
CA ILE A 157 16.05 -2.82 -10.71
C ILE A 157 16.26 -1.77 -9.62
N GLU A 158 15.45 -0.69 -9.65
CA GLU A 158 15.47 0.38 -8.65
C GLU A 158 15.23 -0.17 -7.23
N ILE A 159 14.18 -1.00 -7.06
CA ILE A 159 13.83 -1.55 -5.74
C ILE A 159 14.83 -2.61 -5.25
N GLU A 160 15.33 -3.46 -6.14
CA GLU A 160 16.37 -4.44 -5.80
C GLU A 160 17.68 -3.76 -5.36
N THR A 161 18.06 -2.68 -6.05
CA THR A 161 19.26 -1.91 -5.71
C THR A 161 19.12 -1.28 -4.33
N PHE A 162 17.96 -0.72 -4.02
CA PHE A 162 17.72 -0.17 -2.69
C PHE A 162 17.69 -1.21 -1.59
N GLY A 163 17.08 -2.35 -1.90
CA GLY A 163 17.07 -3.51 -1.04
C GLY A 163 18.46 -3.85 -0.52
N ARG A 164 19.45 -3.84 -1.42
CA ARG A 164 20.87 -4.02 -1.08
C ARG A 164 21.44 -2.85 -0.26
N VAL A 165 21.23 -1.61 -0.69
CA VAL A 165 21.73 -0.40 0.01
C VAL A 165 21.21 -0.27 1.45
N ILE A 166 20.00 -0.76 1.73
CA ILE A 166 19.41 -0.72 3.07
C ILE A 166 20.05 -1.73 4.02
N VAL A 167 20.32 -2.95 3.55
CA VAL A 167 20.90 -4.03 4.38
C VAL A 167 22.41 -3.96 4.46
N GLU A 168 23.06 -3.36 3.46
CA GLU A 168 24.49 -3.05 3.51
C GLU A 168 24.74 -1.90 4.51
N ASP A 169 25.89 -1.92 5.18
CA ASP A 169 26.30 -0.87 6.13
C ASP A 169 26.75 0.41 5.39
N VAL A 170 25.78 1.01 4.69
CA VAL A 170 25.94 2.21 3.88
C VAL A 170 25.56 3.45 4.69
N ASP A 171 26.21 4.57 4.38
CA ASP A 171 25.91 5.91 4.93
C ASP A 171 24.40 6.22 4.88
N PRO A 172 23.78 6.63 6.01
CA PRO A 172 22.39 7.10 6.06
C PRO A 172 22.01 8.12 4.99
N LEU A 173 22.95 8.98 4.56
CA LEU A 173 22.70 9.97 3.50
C LEU A 173 22.40 9.31 2.15
N ALA A 174 23.04 8.18 1.84
CA ALA A 174 22.79 7.44 0.61
C ALA A 174 21.38 6.80 0.62
N ARG A 175 20.97 6.28 1.78
CA ARG A 175 19.63 5.71 1.99
C ARG A 175 18.56 6.78 1.83
N ASP A 176 18.75 7.95 2.44
CA ASP A 176 17.82 9.09 2.33
C ASP A 176 17.74 9.64 0.90
N SER A 177 18.88 9.75 0.20
CA SER A 177 18.93 10.21 -1.19
C SER A 177 18.14 9.27 -2.12
N TRP A 178 18.21 7.96 -1.88
CA TRP A 178 17.39 7.00 -2.61
C TRP A 178 15.91 7.17 -2.28
N LEU A 179 15.54 7.30 -1.00
CA LEU A 179 14.15 7.51 -0.58
C LEU A 179 13.58 8.76 -1.25
N ALA A 180 14.34 9.85 -1.28
CA ALA A 180 13.96 11.07 -2.01
C ALA A 180 13.68 10.77 -3.48
N SER A 181 14.62 10.14 -4.18
CA SER A 181 14.49 9.81 -5.60
C SER A 181 13.28 8.92 -5.91
N TYR A 182 13.04 7.90 -5.08
CA TYR A 182 11.88 7.00 -5.20
C TYR A 182 10.56 7.79 -5.09
N HIS A 183 10.42 8.62 -4.05
CA HIS A 183 9.19 9.34 -3.79
C HIS A 183 8.96 10.48 -4.80
N ASP A 184 10.01 11.23 -5.14
CA ASP A 184 9.92 12.38 -6.06
C ASP A 184 9.46 11.94 -7.46
N ARG A 185 10.02 10.84 -7.99
CA ARG A 185 9.60 10.26 -9.28
C ARG A 185 8.12 9.87 -9.31
N ARG A 186 7.58 9.40 -8.19
CA ARG A 186 6.17 9.00 -8.08
C ARG A 186 5.25 10.21 -7.87
N CYS A 187 5.73 11.23 -7.16
CA CYS A 187 5.08 12.53 -7.10
C CYS A 187 4.96 13.15 -8.50
N GLU A 188 6.01 13.14 -9.32
CA GLU A 188 5.97 13.66 -10.71
C GLU A 188 4.86 13.02 -11.55
N LEU A 189 4.61 11.71 -11.36
CA LEU A 189 3.59 10.93 -12.04
C LEU A 189 2.20 10.96 -11.40
N ALA A 190 1.97 11.78 -10.36
CA ALA A 190 0.73 11.76 -9.58
C ALA A 190 -0.54 11.92 -10.44
N SER A 191 -0.53 12.76 -11.47
CA SER A 191 -1.68 12.94 -12.39
C SER A 191 -1.97 11.68 -13.19
N GLU A 192 -0.95 11.03 -13.75
CA GLU A 192 -1.08 9.79 -14.50
C GLU A 192 -1.58 8.65 -13.60
N TYR A 193 -1.08 8.54 -12.36
CA TYR A 193 -1.58 7.55 -11.41
C TYR A 193 -3.07 7.73 -11.11
N VAL A 194 -3.51 8.95 -10.81
CA VAL A 194 -4.91 9.24 -10.52
C VAL A 194 -5.78 8.88 -11.73
N PHE A 195 -5.36 9.29 -12.94
CA PHE A 195 -6.06 8.95 -14.18
C PHE A 195 -6.21 7.43 -14.38
N ARG A 196 -5.14 6.64 -14.17
CA ARG A 196 -5.21 5.18 -14.32
C ARG A 196 -6.06 4.49 -13.26
N LEU A 197 -6.01 4.97 -12.02
CA LEU A 197 -6.84 4.44 -10.94
C LEU A 197 -8.33 4.69 -11.18
N GLU A 198 -8.70 5.79 -11.85
CA GLU A 198 -10.08 6.06 -12.28
C GLU A 198 -10.56 5.10 -13.37
N LEU A 199 -9.70 4.79 -14.36
CA LEU A 199 -10.03 3.85 -15.42
C LEU A 199 -10.17 2.41 -14.90
N GLY A 200 -9.38 2.06 -13.89
CA GLY A 200 -9.31 0.71 -13.32
C GLY A 200 -8.47 -0.26 -14.15
N PRO A 201 -8.49 -1.56 -13.81
CA PRO A 201 -7.70 -2.57 -14.51
C PRO A 201 -8.11 -2.66 -15.99
N LYS A 202 -7.13 -2.78 -16.89
CA LYS A 202 -7.40 -3.01 -18.31
C LYS A 202 -8.23 -4.29 -18.47
N PRO A 203 -9.27 -4.31 -19.32
CA PRO A 203 -9.94 -5.57 -19.66
C PRO A 203 -8.91 -6.50 -20.30
N GLY A 204 -8.77 -7.70 -19.74
CA GLY A 204 -7.88 -8.75 -20.22
C GLY A 204 -8.33 -9.38 -21.54
#